data_AF-A0A242N360-F1
#
_entry.id   AF-A0A242N360-F1
#
_cell.length_a   1.000
_cell.length_b   1.000
_cell.length_c   1.000
_cell.angle_alpha   90.00
_cell.angle_beta   90.00
_cell.angle_gamma   90.00
#
_symmetry.space_group_name_H-M   'P 1'
#
loop_
_entity.id
_entity.type
_entity.pdbx_description
1 polymer ?
#
loop_
_entity_poly.entity_id
_entity_poly.type
_entity_poly.pdbx_seq_one_letter_code
_entity_poly.pdbx_strand_id
1 'polypeptide(L)' 'MEPKNDAAVSCKQTETTREGWAEASKDIAEAGDDALLVGEFANSSDAELSW' A
#
# COMPACT_ATOMS: atom_id res chain seq x y z
N MET A 1 -32.60 12.84 9.29
CA MET A 1 -31.38 13.03 10.08
C MET A 1 -30.30 13.42 9.08
N GLU A 2 -29.98 14.70 9.00
CA GLU A 2 -28.97 15.20 8.05
C GLU A 2 -27.57 14.79 8.50
N PRO A 3 -26.67 14.40 7.57
CA PRO A 3 -25.29 14.14 7.90
C PRO A 3 -24.62 15.44 8.30
N LYS A 4 -24.09 15.48 9.53
CA LYS A 4 -23.30 16.58 10.05
C LYS A 4 -21.93 16.50 9.37
N ASN A 5 -21.56 17.51 8.61
CA ASN A 5 -20.21 17.59 8.04
C ASN A 5 -19.21 17.85 9.17
N ASP A 6 -18.56 16.80 9.66
CA ASP A 6 -17.32 16.95 10.41
C ASP A 6 -16.28 17.61 9.49
N ALA A 7 -15.74 18.74 9.93
CA ALA A 7 -14.80 19.53 9.13
C ALA A 7 -13.60 18.66 8.77
N ALA A 8 -13.28 18.57 7.48
CA ALA A 8 -12.06 17.91 7.02
C ALA A 8 -10.84 18.63 7.61
N VAL A 9 -10.21 18.02 8.61
CA VAL A 9 -8.99 18.53 9.21
C VAL A 9 -7.87 18.32 8.21
N SER A 10 -7.40 19.42 7.59
CA SER A 10 -6.17 19.41 6.80
C SER A 10 -4.98 19.40 7.76
N CYS A 11 -4.49 18.20 8.07
CA CYS A 11 -3.21 18.03 8.76
C CYS A 11 -2.08 18.29 7.77
N LYS A 12 -1.17 19.21 8.12
CA LYS A 12 0.09 19.34 7.38
C LYS A 12 0.88 18.04 7.54
N GLN A 13 1.29 17.43 6.43
CA GLN A 13 2.24 16.32 6.47
C GLN A 13 3.58 16.89 6.96
N THR A 14 3.97 16.49 8.16
CA THR A 14 5.22 16.91 8.81
C THR A 14 6.42 16.07 8.38
N GLU A 15 6.14 14.88 7.86
CA GLU A 15 7.14 13.90 7.45
C GLU A 15 7.10 13.72 5.94
N THR A 16 8.25 13.35 5.37
CA THR A 16 8.30 12.97 3.96
C THR A 16 7.45 11.72 3.80
N THR A 17 6.49 11.70 2.87
CA THR A 17 5.48 10.63 2.69
C THR A 17 6.04 9.19 2.68
N ARG A 18 7.33 9.01 2.39
CA ARG A 18 8.00 7.71 2.29
C ARG A 18 9.21 7.54 3.20
N GLU A 19 9.35 8.39 4.20
CA GLU A 19 10.37 8.21 5.23
C GLU A 19 10.19 6.84 5.92
N GLY A 20 11.27 6.08 6.09
CA GLY A 20 11.26 4.75 6.72
C GLY A 20 10.66 3.60 5.87
N TRP A 21 10.11 3.87 4.68
CA TRP A 21 9.48 2.82 3.85
C TRP A 21 10.45 1.72 3.42
N ALA A 22 11.72 2.06 3.19
CA ALA A 22 12.74 1.09 2.77
C ALA A 22 13.00 0.03 3.85
N GLU A 23 13.19 0.46 5.10
CA GLU A 23 13.40 -0.42 6.25
C GLU A 23 12.15 -1.26 6.53
N ALA A 24 10.97 -0.63 6.55
CA ALA A 24 9.71 -1.35 6.74
C ALA A 24 9.45 -2.40 5.63
N SER A 25 9.77 -2.08 4.37
CA SER A 25 9.62 -3.03 3.26
C SER A 25 10.58 -4.21 3.38
N LYS A 26 11.79 -3.97 3.88
CA LYS A 26 12.78 -5.02 4.15
C LYS A 26 12.28 -5.96 5.25
N ASP A 27 11.77 -5.41 6.35
CA ASP A 27 11.26 -6.20 7.48
C ASP A 27 10.07 -7.09 7.08
N ILE A 28 9.16 -6.57 6.25
CA ILE A 28 8.01 -7.34 5.71
C ILE A 28 8.49 -8.52 4.86
N ALA A 29 9.46 -8.28 3.97
CA ALA A 29 10.03 -9.33 3.12
C ALA A 29 10.83 -10.37 3.92
N GLU A 30 11.57 -9.95 4.96
CA GLU A 30 12.28 -10.87 5.87
C GLU A 30 11.30 -11.72 6.70
N ALA A 31 10.13 -11.19 7.05
CA ALA A 31 9.07 -11.92 7.75
C ALA A 31 8.25 -12.86 6.83
N GLY A 32 8.35 -12.70 5.50
CA GLY A 32 7.54 -13.42 4.52
C GLY A 32 6.05 -13.07 4.58
N ASP A 33 5.73 -11.88 5.10
CA ASP A 33 4.36 -11.36 5.23
C ASP A 33 3.89 -10.63 3.95
N ASP A 34 4.65 -10.79 2.86
CA ASP A 34 4.34 -10.30 1.50
C ASP A 34 3.75 -11.39 0.58
N ALA A 35 3.46 -12.57 1.12
CA ALA A 35 2.86 -13.67 0.35
C ALA A 35 1.44 -13.34 -0.14
N LEU A 36 1.14 -13.66 -1.39
CA LEU A 36 -0.19 -13.49 -1.96
C LEU A 36 -1.19 -14.46 -1.33
N LEU A 37 -2.21 -13.92 -0.64
CA LEU A 37 -3.25 -14.72 0.01
C LEU A 37 -4.16 -15.47 -0.98
N VAL A 38 -4.37 -14.92 -2.18
CA VAL A 38 -5.33 -15.45 -3.18
C VAL A 38 -4.61 -16.05 -4.40
N GLY A 39 -3.34 -16.45 -4.25
CA GLY A 39 -2.54 -16.98 -5.36
C GLY A 39 -2.13 -15.91 -6.36
N GLU A 40 -1.83 -16.31 -7.60
CA GLU A 40 -1.37 -15.41 -8.66
C GLU A 40 -2.46 -14.45 -9.13
N PHE A 41 -2.15 -13.15 -9.13
CA PHE A 41 -3.02 -12.10 -9.68
C PHE A 41 -2.56 -11.73 -11.09
N ALA A 42 -2.86 -12.60 -12.06
CA ALA A 42 -2.59 -12.31 -13.46
C ALA A 42 -3.55 -11.24 -13.98
N ASN A 43 -3.00 -10.19 -14.60
CA ASN A 43 -3.80 -9.26 -15.40
C ASN A 43 -4.15 -9.91 -16.76
N SER A 44 -5.27 -9.53 -17.37
CA SER A 44 -5.70 -10.09 -18.67
C SER A 44 -4.69 -9.94 -19.81
N SER A 45 -3.71 -9.05 -19.66
CA SER A 45 -2.65 -8.78 -20.65
C SER A 45 -1.26 -9.25 -20.20
N ASP A 46 -1.18 -9.99 -19.09
CA ASP A 46 0.11 -10.46 -18.54
C ASP A 46 0.68 -11.66 -19.32
N ALA A 47 -0.13 -12.28 -20.20
CA ALA A 47 0.22 -13.49 -20.96
C ALA A 47 1.45 -13.33 -21.88
N GLU A 48 1.83 -12.10 -22.21
CA GLU A 48 2.97 -11.77 -23.08
C GLU A 48 4.14 -11.12 -22.33
N LEU A 49 4.02 -10.92 -21.01
CA LEU A 49 5.06 -10.31 -20.19
C LEU A 49 5.95 -11.40 -19.58
N SER A 50 7.23 -11.37 -19.94
CA SER A 50 8.29 -12.04 -19.19
C SER A 50 8.93 -11.03 -18.26
N TRP A 51 9.00 -11.37 -16.98
CA TRP A 51 9.89 -10.68 -16.03
C TRP A 51 11.36 -10.91 -16.39
#